data_AF-A0A6P0S7V0-F1
#
_entry.id   AF-A0A6P0S7V0-F1
#
_cell.length_a   1.000
_cell.length_b   1.000
_cell.length_c   1.000
_cell.angle_alpha   90.00
_cell.angle_beta   90.00
_cell.angle_gamma   90.00
#
_symmetry.space_group_name_H-M   'P 1'
#
loop_
_entity.id
_entity.type
_entity.pdbx_description
1 polymer ?
#
loop_
_entity_poly.entity_id
_entity_poly.type
_entity_poly.pdbx_seq_one_letter_code
_entity_poly.pdbx_strand_id
1 'polypeptide(L)'
;GELCLLSPKSREERQRAYALRKQWTRLIEQITNRQTPQQRAQKIIEQFKGFNFKAETINQLPDEAFALLVGVLPHTIREVRSSLMV
;
A
#
# COMPACT_ATOMS: atom_id res chain seq x y z
N GLY A 1 3.03 13.24 -0.27
CA GLY A 1 4.50 13.24 -0.29
C GLY A 1 4.96 13.27 -1.72
N GLU A 2 5.92 14.14 -2.05
CA GLU A 2 6.57 14.12 -3.36
C GLU A 2 7.38 12.83 -3.48
N LEU A 3 6.72 11.77 -3.98
CA LEU A 3 7.39 10.61 -4.54
C LEU A 3 8.11 11.11 -5.79
N CYS A 4 9.32 11.64 -5.62
CA CYS A 4 10.17 12.00 -6.74
C CYS A 4 10.43 10.75 -7.58
N LEU A 5 9.66 10.61 -8.66
CA LEU A 5 9.98 9.79 -9.83
C LEU A 5 11.20 10.34 -10.59
N LEU A 6 11.77 11.47 -10.13
CA LEU A 6 12.97 12.08 -10.65
C LEU A 6 14.22 11.32 -10.18
N SER A 7 15.19 11.16 -11.08
CA SER A 7 16.48 10.58 -10.74
C SER A 7 17.16 11.42 -9.63
N PRO A 8 17.58 10.80 -8.51
CA PRO A 8 18.22 11.53 -7.41
C PRO A 8 19.52 12.18 -7.88
N LYS A 9 19.67 13.48 -7.61
CA LYS A 9 20.76 14.32 -8.11
C LYS A 9 21.99 14.25 -7.21
N SER A 10 21.81 14.09 -5.89
CA SER A 10 22.90 13.96 -4.91
C SER A 10 23.11 12.53 -4.39
N ARG A 11 24.25 12.30 -3.71
CA ARG A 11 24.55 11.03 -3.05
C ARG A 11 23.56 10.76 -1.90
N GLU A 12 23.20 11.80 -1.15
CA GLU A 12 22.28 11.74 -0.03
C GLU A 12 20.86 11.40 -0.52
N GLU A 13 20.42 12.02 -1.62
CA GLU A 13 19.15 11.71 -2.27
C GLU A 13 19.11 10.27 -2.78
N ARG A 14 20.21 9.77 -3.36
CA ARG A 14 20.32 8.37 -3.79
C ARG A 14 20.17 7.42 -2.61
N GLN A 15 20.86 7.68 -1.50
CA GLN A 15 20.78 6.85 -0.30
C GLN A 15 19.36 6.83 0.29
N ARG A 16 18.71 7.98 0.39
CA ARG A 16 17.31 8.09 0.85
C ARG A 16 16.36 7.33 -0.06
N ALA A 17 16.47 7.53 -1.38
CA ALA A 17 15.63 6.84 -2.35
C ALA A 17 15.83 5.32 -2.32
N TYR A 18 17.06 4.84 -2.11
CA TYR A 18 17.35 3.41 -1.93
C TYR A 18 16.75 2.86 -0.63
N ALA A 19 16.89 3.59 0.49
CA ALA A 19 16.31 3.21 1.77
C ALA A 19 14.77 3.09 1.67
N LEU A 20 14.13 4.06 1.04
CA LEU A 20 12.68 4.07 0.81
C LEU A 20 12.24 2.85 -0.01
N ARG A 21 12.90 2.58 -1.14
CA ARG A 21 12.57 1.40 -1.97
C ARG A 21 12.70 0.09 -1.21
N LYS A 22 13.78 -0.09 -0.42
CA LYS A 22 13.94 -1.28 0.44
C LYS A 22 12.82 -1.42 1.45
N GLN A 23 12.40 -0.31 2.08
CA GLN A 23 11.30 -0.32 3.03
C GLN A 23 9.99 -0.74 2.36
N TRP A 24 9.70 -0.21 1.16
CA TRP A 24 8.53 -0.61 0.38
C TRP A 24 8.57 -2.08 -0.01
N THR A 25 9.70 -2.60 -0.49
CA THR A 25 9.84 -4.03 -0.83
C THR A 25 9.53 -4.92 0.38
N ARG A 26 10.11 -4.61 1.54
CA ARG A 26 9.86 -5.36 2.78
C ARG A 26 8.41 -5.27 3.24
N LEU A 27 7.80 -4.09 3.10
CA LEU A 27 6.40 -3.89 3.47
C LEU A 27 5.47 -4.75 2.61
N ILE A 28 5.66 -4.72 1.29
CA ILE A 28 4.85 -5.51 0.36
C ILE A 28 5.03 -7.00 0.65
N GLU A 29 6.27 -7.46 0.84
CA GLU A 29 6.56 -8.86 1.21
C GLU A 29 5.86 -9.28 2.51
N GLN A 30 5.90 -8.45 3.56
CA GLN A 30 5.21 -8.71 4.82
C GLN A 30 3.69 -8.79 4.67
N ILE A 31 3.12 -8.01 3.75
CA ILE A 31 1.69 -8.06 3.45
C ILE A 31 1.38 -9.32 2.65
N THR A 32 2.12 -9.59 1.58
CA THR A 32 1.85 -10.72 0.67
C THR A 32 2.09 -12.09 1.29
N ASN A 33 2.97 -12.19 2.29
CA ASN A 33 3.23 -13.43 3.03
C ASN A 33 2.13 -13.79 4.06
N ARG A 34 1.08 -12.97 4.21
CA ARG A 34 -0.06 -13.32 5.07
C ARG A 34 -0.89 -14.45 4.43
N GLN A 35 -1.34 -15.37 5.26
CA GLN A 35 -1.93 -16.64 4.84
C GLN A 35 -3.23 -16.44 4.05
N THR A 36 -4.14 -15.59 4.52
CA THR A 36 -5.44 -15.42 3.89
C THR A 36 -5.52 -14.17 3.01
N PRO A 37 -6.28 -14.21 1.89
CA PRO A 37 -6.54 -13.03 1.07
C PRO A 37 -7.11 -11.84 1.87
N GLN A 38 -7.98 -12.10 2.84
CA GLN A 38 -8.59 -11.09 3.70
C GLN A 38 -7.54 -10.41 4.58
N GLN A 39 -6.59 -11.17 5.15
CA GLN A 39 -5.49 -10.60 5.92
C GLN A 39 -4.59 -9.70 5.06
N ARG A 40 -4.33 -10.08 3.80
CA ARG A 40 -3.55 -9.25 2.86
C ARG A 40 -4.29 -7.96 2.53
N ALA A 41 -5.57 -8.06 2.17
CA ALA A 41 -6.47 -6.95 1.88
C ALA A 41 -6.59 -5.97 3.04
N GLN A 42 -6.85 -6.48 4.25
CA GLN A 42 -6.95 -5.66 5.45
C GLN A 42 -5.63 -4.92 5.70
N LYS A 43 -4.50 -5.61 5.59
CA LYS A 43 -3.23 -5.00 5.93
C LYS A 43 -2.85 -3.86 5.00
N ILE A 44 -3.06 -3.99 3.69
CA ILE A 44 -2.77 -2.89 2.76
C ILE A 44 -3.66 -1.67 2.98
N ILE A 45 -4.95 -1.88 3.28
CA ILE A 45 -5.87 -0.78 3.61
C ILE A 45 -5.43 -0.07 4.90
N GLU A 46 -5.05 -0.81 5.94
CA GLU A 46 -4.51 -0.24 7.19
C GLU A 46 -3.23 0.57 6.95
N GLN A 47 -2.31 0.09 6.11
CA GLN A 47 -1.09 0.84 5.78
C GLN A 47 -1.42 2.18 5.12
N PHE A 48 -2.35 2.20 4.16
CA PHE A 48 -2.77 3.45 3.52
C PHE A 48 -3.41 4.43 4.50
N LYS A 49 -4.21 3.95 5.47
CA LYS A 49 -4.73 4.79 6.56
C LYS A 49 -3.60 5.33 7.46
N GLY A 50 -2.60 4.50 7.77
CA GLY A 50 -1.46 4.85 8.61
C GLY A 50 -0.44 5.80 7.97
N PHE A 51 -0.44 5.97 6.64
CA PHE A 51 0.40 6.95 5.94
C PHE A 51 -0.15 8.39 5.98
N ASN A 52 -1.18 8.65 6.78
CA ASN A 52 -1.86 9.95 6.89
C ASN A 52 -2.46 10.45 5.57
N PHE A 53 -2.86 9.55 4.67
CA PHE A 53 -3.77 9.92 3.58
C PHE A 53 -5.15 10.20 4.16
N LYS A 54 -5.84 11.21 3.62
CA LYS A 54 -7.22 11.49 4.03
C LYS A 54 -8.13 10.32 3.66
N ALA A 55 -9.12 10.03 4.49
CA ALA A 55 -10.03 8.91 4.27
C ALA A 55 -10.75 9.02 2.92
N GLU A 56 -11.10 10.22 2.50
CA GLU A 56 -11.75 10.49 1.20
C GLU A 56 -10.84 10.10 0.04
N THR A 57 -9.53 10.38 0.14
CA THR A 57 -8.54 9.99 -0.88
C THR A 57 -8.42 8.47 -0.97
N ILE A 58 -8.42 7.77 0.16
CA ILE A 58 -8.35 6.31 0.18
C ILE A 58 -9.64 5.72 -0.41
N ASN A 59 -10.81 6.30 -0.10
CA ASN A 59 -12.11 5.85 -0.59
C ASN A 59 -12.27 5.99 -2.11
N GLN A 60 -11.59 6.95 -2.73
CA GLN A 60 -11.58 7.14 -4.19
C GLN A 60 -10.73 6.10 -4.93
N LEU A 61 -9.84 5.37 -4.25
CA LEU A 61 -9.00 4.37 -4.90
C LEU A 61 -9.86 3.14 -5.29
N PRO A 62 -9.72 2.64 -6.53
CA PRO A 62 -10.45 1.47 -6.99
C PRO A 62 -9.98 0.21 -6.26
N ASP A 63 -10.88 -0.76 -6.11
CA ASP A 63 -10.58 -2.04 -5.45
C ASP A 63 -9.47 -2.79 -6.19
N GLU A 64 -9.43 -2.66 -7.52
CA GLU A 64 -8.43 -3.22 -8.42
C GLU A 64 -7.02 -2.73 -8.09
N ALA A 65 -6.85 -1.47 -7.70
CA ALA A 65 -5.53 -0.95 -7.36
C ALA A 65 -4.94 -1.64 -6.13
N PHE A 66 -5.75 -1.82 -5.08
CA PHE A 66 -5.32 -2.57 -3.90
C PHE A 66 -5.11 -4.05 -4.21
N ALA A 67 -6.00 -4.65 -5.00
CA ALA A 67 -5.93 -6.04 -5.39
C ALA A 67 -4.61 -6.38 -6.10
N LEU A 68 -4.19 -5.54 -7.05
CA LEU A 68 -2.94 -5.70 -7.78
C LEU A 68 -1.70 -5.55 -6.90
N LEU A 69 -1.74 -4.69 -5.87
CA LEU A 69 -0.61 -4.49 -4.96
C LEU A 69 -0.32 -5.71 -4.06
N VAL A 70 -1.33 -6.53 -3.76
CA VAL A 70 -1.21 -7.62 -2.76
C VAL A 70 -1.63 -9.00 -3.24
N GLY A 71 -1.94 -9.15 -4.53
CA GLY A 71 -2.28 -10.45 -5.13
C GLY A 71 -3.56 -11.05 -4.53
N VAL A 72 -4.66 -10.30 -4.60
CA VAL A 72 -6.01 -10.77 -4.21
C VAL A 72 -7.03 -10.39 -5.29
N LEU A 73 -8.27 -10.88 -5.18
CA LEU A 73 -9.35 -10.46 -6.06
C LEU A 73 -9.89 -9.08 -5.63
N PRO A 74 -10.34 -8.22 -6.56
CA PRO A 74 -11.00 -6.95 -6.22
C PRO A 74 -12.20 -7.13 -5.28
N HIS A 75 -12.92 -8.25 -5.43
CA HIS A 75 -14.04 -8.57 -4.55
C HIS A 75 -13.61 -8.74 -3.07
N THR A 76 -12.46 -9.35 -2.81
CA THR A 76 -11.91 -9.49 -1.44
C THR A 76 -11.58 -8.13 -0.83
N ILE A 77 -11.07 -7.19 -1.63
CA ILE A 77 -10.85 -5.81 -1.17
C ILE A 77 -12.17 -5.17 -0.77
N ARG A 78 -13.21 -5.31 -1.61
CA ARG A 78 -14.54 -4.75 -1.35
C ARG A 78 -15.15 -5.27 -0.06
N GLU A 79 -15.13 -6.58 0.15
CA GLU A 79 -15.66 -7.21 1.38
C GLU A 79 -14.99 -6.65 2.63
N VAL A 80 -13.66 -6.56 2.62
CA VAL A 80 -12.90 -6.02 3.75
C VAL A 80 -13.20 -4.53 3.96
N ARG A 81 -13.28 -3.73 2.89
CA ARG A 81 -13.67 -2.31 2.99
C ARG A 81 -15.04 -2.15 3.63
N SER A 82 -16.03 -2.93 3.20
CA SER A 82 -17.38 -2.91 3.79
C SER A 82 -17.37 -3.30 5.27
N SER A 83 -16.55 -4.27 5.68
CA SER A 83 -16.42 -4.65 7.11
C SER A 83 -15.69 -3.63 7.98
N LEU A 84 -14.83 -2.80 7.38
CA LEU A 84 -14.07 -1.74 8.08
C LEU A 84 -14.84 -0.42 8.15
N MET A 85 -15.97 -0.31 7.45
CA MET A 85 -16.85 0.87 7.41
C MET A 85 -18.07 0.72 8.33
N VAL A 86 -18.01 -0.20 9.30
CA VAL A 86 -18.96 -0.25 10.43
C VAL A 86 -18.69 0.90 11.38
#